data_AF-A0A1G2X9U4-F1
#
_entry.id   AF-A0A1G2X9U4-F1
#
_cell.length_a   1.000
_cell.length_b   1.000
_cell.length_c   1.000
_cell.angle_alpha   90.00
_cell.angle_beta   90.00
_cell.angle_gamma   90.00
#
_symmetry.space_group_name_H-M   'P 1'
#
loop_
_entity.id
_entity.type
_entity.pdbx_description
1 polymer ?
#
loop_
_entity_poly.entity_id
_entity_poly.type
_entity_poly.pdbx_seq_one_letter_code
_entity_poly.pdbx_strand_id
1 'polypeptide(L)'
;MSTTTSSATSASSLQMDYMTLLVAQLQNQNPLEPMDNDQMAMQLAQYSQLQQLEGMNNSFSSVLDATQKSYASSLIGKTVSYYATQADGSSGAAEGVVKEVGTNSDGKVILNVNDIALSLDDIVTIK
;
A
#
# COMPACT_ATOMS: atom_id res chain seq x y z
N MET A 1 10.44 29.42 -10.86
CA MET A 1 9.23 28.87 -10.23
C MET A 1 9.69 27.99 -9.08
N SER A 2 9.36 28.36 -7.84
CA SER A 2 9.86 27.69 -6.64
C SER A 2 8.97 26.48 -6.33
N THR A 3 9.52 25.28 -6.43
CA THR A 3 8.90 24.05 -5.94
C THR A 3 8.93 24.09 -4.41
N THR A 4 7.83 24.49 -3.80
CA THR A 4 7.63 24.34 -2.35
C THR A 4 7.49 22.85 -2.05
N THR A 5 8.60 22.23 -1.67
CA THR A 5 8.63 20.92 -1.03
C THR A 5 7.88 21.07 0.29
N SER A 6 6.60 20.70 0.32
CA SER A 6 5.87 20.50 1.58
C SER A 6 6.57 19.37 2.32
N SER A 7 7.45 19.71 3.26
CA SER A 7 7.96 18.77 4.25
C SER A 7 6.75 18.09 4.88
N ALA A 8 6.64 16.78 4.71
CA ALA A 8 5.64 15.98 5.41
C ALA A 8 5.98 16.01 6.90
N THR A 9 5.52 17.05 7.60
CA THR A 9 5.56 17.13 9.06
C THR A 9 4.78 15.94 9.58
N SER A 10 5.49 14.91 10.04
CA SER A 10 4.91 13.63 10.44
C SER A 10 3.98 13.85 11.64
N ALA A 11 2.90 13.08 11.81
CA ALA A 11 2.03 13.25 12.99
C ALA A 11 2.80 13.13 14.30
N SER A 12 3.90 12.37 14.31
CA SER A 12 4.82 12.29 15.44
C SER A 12 5.50 13.61 15.80
N SER A 13 5.87 14.45 14.82
CA SER A 13 6.45 15.77 15.12
C SER A 13 5.37 16.73 15.61
N LEU A 14 4.16 16.67 15.03
CA LEU A 14 3.01 17.46 15.49
C LEU A 14 2.56 17.07 16.92
N GLN A 15 2.61 15.78 17.27
CA GLN A 15 2.36 15.28 18.63
C GLN A 15 3.44 15.74 19.63
N MET A 16 4.69 15.81 19.18
CA MET A 16 5.82 16.28 19.99
C MET A 16 5.76 17.79 20.24
N ASP A 17 5.33 18.56 19.25
CA ASP A 17 5.07 20.00 19.37
C ASP A 17 3.90 20.26 20.33
N TYR A 18 2.84 19.45 20.30
CA TYR A 18 1.76 19.52 21.29
C TYR A 18 2.21 19.20 22.71
N MET A 19 2.99 18.12 22.91
CA MET A 19 3.54 17.80 24.23
C MET A 19 4.45 18.92 24.76
N THR A 20 5.20 19.58 23.88
CA THR A 20 6.04 20.73 24.22
C THR A 20 5.20 21.94 24.62
N LEU A 21 4.12 22.23 23.89
CA LEU A 21 3.17 23.30 24.24
C LEU A 21 2.40 22.99 25.53
N LEU A 22 1.99 21.73 25.76
CA LEU A 22 1.31 21.29 26.98
C LEU A 22 2.21 21.50 28.21
N VAL A 23 3.48 21.14 28.11
CA VAL A 23 4.47 21.35 29.18
C VAL A 23 4.76 22.84 29.39
N ALA A 24 4.87 23.63 28.31
CA ALA A 24 5.06 25.07 28.39
C ALA A 24 3.86 25.79 29.04
N GLN A 25 2.64 25.34 28.77
CA GLN A 25 1.43 25.86 29.42
C GLN A 25 1.37 25.48 30.90
N LEU A 26 1.62 24.22 31.28
CA LEU A 26 1.70 23.83 32.68
C LEU A 26 2.73 24.66 33.48
N GLN A 27 3.78 25.16 32.82
CA GLN A 27 4.78 26.04 33.43
C GLN A 27 4.41 27.53 33.47
N ASN A 28 3.43 28.01 32.67
CA ASN A 28 3.12 29.44 32.52
C ASN A 28 1.62 29.83 32.67
N GLN A 29 0.72 28.94 33.09
CA GLN A 29 -0.71 29.27 33.16
C GLN A 29 -1.06 30.29 34.26
N ASN A 30 -1.25 31.55 33.84
CA ASN A 30 -2.17 32.48 34.48
C ASN A 30 -3.60 32.09 34.01
N PRO A 31 -4.54 31.76 34.91
CA PRO A 31 -5.78 31.00 34.62
C PRO A 31 -6.85 31.68 33.72
N LEU A 32 -6.56 32.76 33.01
CA LEU A 32 -7.56 33.61 32.38
C LEU A 32 -7.78 33.44 30.86
N GLU A 33 -6.95 32.69 30.13
CA GLU A 33 -7.19 32.43 28.68
C GLU A 33 -6.79 31.01 28.24
N PRO A 34 -7.68 30.01 28.39
CA PRO A 34 -7.40 28.63 28.00
C PRO A 34 -7.76 28.28 26.53
N MET A 35 -8.11 29.24 25.67
CA MET A 35 -8.86 28.92 24.44
C MET A 35 -8.10 28.36 23.22
N ASP A 36 -6.78 28.52 23.10
CA ASP A 36 -6.06 28.14 21.85
C ASP A 36 -5.61 26.66 21.79
N ASN A 37 -5.45 25.98 22.93
CA ASN A 37 -4.83 24.64 22.92
C ASN A 37 -5.80 23.49 22.61
N ASP A 38 -7.09 23.67 22.89
CA ASP A 38 -8.09 22.64 22.63
C ASP A 38 -8.34 22.46 21.12
N GLN A 39 -8.30 23.54 20.34
CA GLN A 39 -8.51 23.48 18.89
C GLN A 39 -7.37 22.76 18.16
N MET A 40 -6.12 23.02 18.57
CA MET A 40 -4.95 22.31 18.04
C MET A 40 -4.99 20.83 18.45
N ALA A 41 -5.31 20.51 19.71
CA ALA A 41 -5.46 19.13 20.18
C ALA A 41 -6.52 18.36 19.39
N MET A 42 -7.67 18.99 19.09
CA MET A 42 -8.72 18.39 18.27
C MET A 42 -8.24 18.12 16.83
N GLN A 43 -7.53 19.06 16.21
CA GLN A 43 -7.01 18.88 14.84
C GLN A 43 -5.91 17.81 14.77
N LEU A 44 -5.08 17.69 15.82
CA LEU A 44 -4.08 16.64 15.97
C LEU A 44 -4.70 15.27 16.17
N ALA A 45 -5.74 15.17 17.00
CA ALA A 45 -6.48 13.94 17.18
C ALA A 45 -7.09 13.47 15.85
N GLN A 46 -7.67 14.40 15.08
CA GLN A 46 -8.22 14.09 13.76
C GLN A 46 -7.14 13.65 12.75
N TYR A 47 -5.98 14.31 12.74
CA TYR A 47 -4.86 13.95 11.86
C TYR A 47 -4.22 12.61 12.25
N SER A 48 -4.08 12.33 13.54
CA SER A 48 -3.57 11.06 14.06
C SER A 48 -4.48 9.89 13.68
N GLN A 49 -5.80 10.09 13.72
CA GLN A 49 -6.76 9.10 13.25
C GLN A 49 -6.64 8.84 11.74
N LEU A 50 -6.46 9.89 10.93
CA LEU A 50 -6.26 9.75 9.49
C LEU A 50 -4.96 9.01 9.17
N GLN A 51 -3.84 9.35 9.84
CA GLN A 51 -2.59 8.63 9.67
C GLN A 51 -2.67 7.17 10.12
N GLN A 52 -3.40 6.89 11.21
CA GLN A 52 -3.61 5.51 11.64
C GLN A 52 -4.41 4.72 10.60
N LEU A 53 -5.41 5.34 9.98
CA LEU A 53 -6.18 4.75 8.88
C LEU A 53 -5.34 4.54 7.62
N GLU A 54 -4.48 5.50 7.28
CA GLU A 54 -3.52 5.38 6.18
C GLU A 54 -2.50 4.26 6.43
N GLY A 55 -1.94 4.19 7.64
CA GLY A 55 -1.04 3.12 8.06
C GLY A 55 -1.70 1.74 8.02
N MET A 56 -2.98 1.66 8.38
CA MET A 56 -3.77 0.44 8.27
C MET A 56 -4.00 0.04 6.80
N ASN A 57 -4.34 0.98 5.91
CA ASN A 57 -4.49 0.71 4.48
C ASN A 57 -3.17 0.22 3.86
N ASN A 58 -2.04 0.83 4.21
CA ASN A 58 -0.71 0.40 3.74
C ASN A 58 -0.35 -1.01 4.24
N SER A 59 -0.66 -1.30 5.51
CA SER A 59 -0.47 -2.63 6.09
C SER A 59 -1.34 -3.66 5.38
N PHE A 60 -2.60 -3.32 5.10
CA PHE A 60 -3.53 -4.20 4.39
C PHE A 60 -3.06 -4.47 2.95
N SER A 61 -2.60 -3.46 2.23
CA SER A 61 -2.00 -3.61 0.90
C SER A 61 -0.80 -4.56 0.93
N SER A 62 0.08 -4.42 1.93
CA SER A 62 1.26 -5.27 2.07
C SER A 62 0.88 -6.74 2.36
N VAL A 63 -0.15 -6.97 3.16
CA VAL A 63 -0.67 -8.32 3.45
C VAL A 63 -1.31 -8.93 2.20
N LEU A 64 -2.06 -8.14 1.44
CA LEU A 64 -2.65 -8.58 0.18
C LEU A 64 -1.57 -8.99 -0.82
N ASP A 65 -0.52 -8.18 -0.98
CA ASP A 65 0.63 -8.49 -1.84
C ASP A 65 1.34 -9.77 -1.41
N ALA A 66 1.58 -9.95 -0.11
CA ALA A 66 2.18 -11.17 0.43
C ALA A 66 1.30 -12.41 0.18
N THR A 67 -0.01 -12.28 0.33
CA THR A 67 -0.98 -13.35 0.06
C THR A 67 -0.99 -13.73 -1.42
N GLN A 68 -1.00 -12.74 -2.32
CA GLN A 68 -0.92 -12.98 -3.77
C GLN A 68 0.39 -13.65 -4.16
N LYS A 69 1.53 -13.21 -3.60
CA LYS A 69 2.84 -13.84 -3.84
C LYS A 69 2.87 -15.29 -3.35
N SER A 70 2.32 -15.55 -2.16
CA SER A 70 2.23 -16.92 -1.63
C SER A 70 1.34 -17.81 -2.50
N TYR A 71 0.19 -17.29 -2.94
CA TYR A 71 -0.70 -18.02 -3.83
C TYR A 71 -0.04 -18.30 -5.18
N ALA A 72 0.58 -17.30 -5.81
CA ALA A 72 1.32 -17.47 -7.06
C ALA A 72 2.44 -18.49 -6.91
N SER A 73 3.20 -18.46 -5.80
CA SER A 73 4.26 -19.44 -5.50
C SER A 73 3.72 -20.87 -5.44
N SER A 74 2.49 -21.05 -4.97
CA SER A 74 1.82 -22.37 -4.95
C SER A 74 1.43 -22.87 -6.35
N LEU A 75 1.39 -21.99 -7.35
CA LEU A 75 1.10 -22.32 -8.74
C LEU A 75 2.35 -22.82 -9.49
N ILE A 76 3.56 -22.62 -8.97
CA ILE A 76 4.79 -23.13 -9.59
C ILE A 76 4.69 -24.65 -9.76
N GLY A 77 4.93 -25.12 -10.98
CA GLY A 77 4.81 -26.52 -11.36
C GLY A 77 3.38 -27.00 -11.63
N LYS A 78 2.35 -26.16 -11.43
CA LYS A 78 0.97 -26.46 -11.84
C LYS A 78 0.73 -26.07 -13.30
N THR A 79 -0.25 -26.73 -13.90
CA THR A 79 -0.72 -26.41 -15.26
C THR A 79 -1.83 -25.38 -15.16
N VAL A 80 -1.69 -24.27 -15.86
CA VAL A 80 -2.67 -23.18 -15.90
C VAL A 80 -3.16 -22.97 -17.32
N SER A 81 -4.43 -22.59 -17.45
CA SER A 81 -5.04 -22.16 -18.71
C SER A 81 -5.20 -20.64 -18.69
N TYR A 82 -4.81 -19.98 -19.78
CA TYR A 82 -4.82 -18.52 -19.92
C TYR A 82 -5.24 -18.14 -21.35
N TYR A 83 -5.71 -16.91 -21.54
CA TYR A 83 -5.98 -16.39 -22.88
C TYR A 83 -4.71 -15.81 -23.50
N ALA A 84 -4.35 -16.30 -24.68
CA ALA A 84 -3.23 -15.79 -25.45
C ALA A 84 -3.71 -15.37 -26.85
N THR A 85 -3.15 -14.28 -27.36
CA THR A 85 -3.29 -13.93 -28.78
C THR A 85 -2.34 -14.82 -29.57
N GLN A 86 -2.91 -15.67 -30.42
CA GLN A 86 -2.17 -16.57 -31.28
C GLN A 86 -1.55 -15.82 -32.46
N ALA A 87 -0.61 -16.46 -33.16
CA ALA A 87 0.13 -15.86 -34.27
C ALA A 87 -0.76 -15.44 -35.47
N ASP A 88 -1.99 -15.94 -35.54
CA ASP A 88 -3.00 -15.58 -36.53
C ASP A 88 -3.82 -14.34 -36.14
N GLY A 89 -3.57 -13.75 -34.96
CA GLY A 89 -4.34 -12.62 -34.40
C GLY A 89 -5.61 -13.04 -33.66
N SER A 90 -5.91 -14.33 -33.56
CA SER A 90 -7.06 -14.85 -32.81
C SER A 90 -6.70 -14.96 -31.31
N SER A 91 -7.59 -14.53 -30.42
CA SER A 91 -7.46 -14.82 -28.99
C SER A 91 -8.04 -16.20 -28.69
N GLY A 92 -7.24 -17.09 -28.09
CA GLY A 92 -7.62 -18.44 -27.74
C GLY A 92 -7.10 -18.86 -26.37
N ALA A 93 -7.71 -19.88 -25.77
CA ALA A 93 -7.20 -20.48 -24.54
C ALA A 93 -5.93 -21.29 -24.86
N ALA A 94 -4.86 -20.99 -24.15
CA ALA A 94 -3.61 -21.73 -24.13
C ALA A 94 -3.41 -22.38 -22.77
N GLU A 95 -2.65 -23.47 -22.73
CA GLU A 95 -2.25 -24.13 -21.48
C GLU A 95 -0.73 -24.12 -21.35
N GLY A 96 -0.24 -24.02 -20.12
CA GLY A 96 1.18 -24.13 -19.84
C GLY A 96 1.48 -24.36 -18.37
N VAL A 97 2.71 -24.79 -18.08
CA VAL A 97 3.17 -25.00 -16.72
C VAL A 97 3.84 -23.73 -16.22
N VAL A 98 3.50 -23.31 -15.00
CA VAL A 98 4.16 -22.18 -14.34
C VAL A 98 5.58 -22.59 -13.97
N LYS A 99 6.58 -21.94 -14.59
CA LYS A 99 7.99 -22.19 -14.31
C LYS A 99 8.51 -21.34 -13.15
N GLU A 100 8.06 -20.10 -13.10
CA GLU A 100 8.58 -19.09 -12.16
C GLU A 100 7.48 -18.11 -11.77
N VAL A 101 7.62 -17.52 -10.59
CA VAL A 101 6.83 -16.39 -10.12
C VAL A 101 7.76 -15.22 -9.90
N GLY A 102 7.41 -14.09 -10.48
CA GLY A 102 8.17 -12.85 -10.39
C GLY A 102 7.32 -11.69 -9.90
N THR A 103 7.93 -10.52 -9.92
CA THR A 103 7.24 -9.26 -9.68
C THR A 103 7.67 -8.28 -10.77
N ASN A 104 6.70 -7.61 -11.41
CA ASN A 104 7.00 -6.63 -12.44
C ASN A 104 7.48 -5.30 -11.81
N SER A 105 7.91 -4.34 -12.64
CA SER A 105 8.37 -3.01 -12.21
C SER A 105 7.36 -2.25 -11.32
N ASP A 106 6.07 -2.56 -11.45
CA ASP A 106 4.98 -1.97 -10.66
C ASP A 106 4.68 -2.70 -9.34
N GLY A 107 5.47 -3.71 -8.95
CA GLY A 107 5.25 -4.47 -7.72
C GLY A 107 4.17 -5.56 -7.82
N LYS A 108 3.48 -5.69 -8.97
CA LYS A 108 2.47 -6.72 -9.21
C LYS A 108 3.09 -8.09 -9.47
N VAL A 109 2.43 -9.12 -8.94
CA VAL A 109 2.85 -10.52 -9.09
C VAL A 109 2.57 -11.00 -10.52
N ILE A 110 3.58 -11.61 -11.13
CA ILE A 110 3.50 -12.19 -12.48
C ILE A 110 3.94 -13.65 -12.46
N LEU A 111 3.35 -14.46 -13.31
CA LEU A 111 3.66 -15.87 -13.51
C LEU A 111 4.31 -16.05 -14.87
N ASN A 112 5.44 -16.74 -14.91
CA ASN A 112 6.11 -17.06 -16.17
C ASN A 112 5.66 -18.46 -16.65
N VAL A 113 4.93 -18.48 -17.75
CA VAL A 113 4.38 -19.68 -18.39
C VAL A 113 4.88 -19.73 -19.83
N ASN A 114 5.68 -20.75 -20.17
CA ASN A 114 6.25 -20.90 -21.52
C ASN A 114 6.96 -19.62 -22.05
N ASP A 115 7.70 -18.94 -21.18
CA ASP A 115 8.45 -17.72 -21.49
C ASP A 115 7.57 -16.47 -21.74
N ILE A 116 6.28 -16.58 -21.41
CA ILE A 116 5.30 -15.49 -21.39
C ILE A 116 5.02 -15.10 -19.94
N ALA A 117 5.15 -13.81 -19.63
CA ALA A 117 4.75 -13.25 -18.35
C ALA A 117 3.24 -12.97 -18.36
N LEU A 118 2.51 -13.60 -17.44
CA LEU A 118 1.05 -13.47 -17.28
C LEU A 118 0.73 -12.92 -15.88
N SER A 119 -0.31 -12.10 -15.78
CA SER A 119 -0.84 -11.69 -14.48
C SER A 119 -1.71 -12.79 -13.87
N LEU A 120 -1.91 -12.80 -12.55
CA LEU A 120 -2.87 -13.73 -11.93
C LEU A 120 -4.28 -13.55 -12.48
N ASP A 121 -4.62 -12.32 -12.87
CA ASP A 121 -5.92 -11.96 -13.43
C ASP A 121 -6.18 -12.60 -14.81
N ASP A 122 -5.12 -12.97 -15.54
CA ASP A 122 -5.21 -13.55 -16.88
C ASP A 122 -5.38 -15.08 -16.86
N ILE A 123 -5.27 -15.70 -15.69
CA ILE A 123 -5.47 -17.14 -15.51
C ILE A 123 -6.97 -17.45 -15.44
N VAL A 124 -7.40 -18.35 -16.34
CA VAL A 124 -8.79 -18.81 -16.45
C VAL A 124 -9.03 -20.02 -15.56
N THR A 125 -8.10 -20.98 -15.52
CA THR A 125 -8.26 -22.23 -14.75
C THR A 125 -6.91 -22.80 -14.34
N ILE A 126 -6.86 -23.45 -13.17
CA ILE A 126 -5.68 -24.17 -12.66
C ILE A 126 -6.04 -25.66 -12.57
N LYS A 127 -5.17 -26.51 -13.11
CA LYS A 127 -5.28 -27.98 -13.04
C LYS A 127 -4.31 -28.57 -12.03
#